data_AF-A0A7S3X9Z6-F1
#
_entry.id   AF-A0A7S3X9Z6-F1
#
_cell.length_a   1.000
_cell.length_b   1.000
_cell.length_c   1.000
_cell.angle_alpha   90.00
_cell.angle_beta   90.00
_cell.angle_gamma   90.00
#
_symmetry.space_group_name_H-M   'P 1'
#
loop_
_entity.id
_entity.type
_entity.pdbx_description
1 polymer ?
#
loop_
_entity_poly.entity_id
_entity_poly.type
_entity_poly.pdbx_seq_one_letter_code
_entity_poly.pdbx_strand_id
1 'polypeptide(L)'
;FTVYGPPNCAVVGVSATNPDDFAILLLADFKEGAKLYVTDDGVRADGSLRRSEGIKSVVFSSDTAHGTVLTAADFTSNEEGSLALSTTADQIIVFSGTPEAPTYLCALSNADGWQTDATSSSTSALPPGLVDGVTAIGLPKKNNYVYAGTKTGTAAELQRAIHNQINWQGDNSQQFPMPNGFTVYGP
;
A
#
# COMPACT_ATOMS: atom_id res chain seq x y z
N PHE A 1 7.05 -4.14 25.86
CA PHE A 1 6.79 -4.43 24.44
C PHE A 1 5.77 -3.42 23.96
N THR A 2 6.17 -2.50 23.10
CA THR A 2 5.22 -1.55 22.51
C THR A 2 4.36 -2.36 21.55
N VAL A 3 3.11 -2.62 21.94
CA VAL A 3 2.10 -3.10 21.01
C VAL A 3 1.81 -1.92 20.09
N TYR A 4 2.46 -1.87 18.93
CA TYR A 4 1.89 -1.13 17.82
C TYR A 4 0.52 -1.78 17.59
N GLY A 5 -0.56 -1.01 17.64
CA GLY A 5 -1.86 -1.52 17.18
C GLY A 5 -1.70 -2.14 15.79
N PRO A 6 -2.53 -3.12 15.40
CA PRO A 6 -2.42 -3.68 14.06
C PRO A 6 -2.44 -2.53 13.05
N PRO A 7 -1.55 -2.53 12.03
CA PRO A 7 -1.61 -1.54 10.97
C PRO A 7 -3.02 -1.57 10.41
N ASN A 8 -3.59 -0.41 10.10
CA ASN A 8 -4.97 -0.35 9.65
C ASN A 8 -5.15 -0.91 8.23
N CYS A 9 -4.06 -1.10 7.49
CA CYS A 9 -4.07 -1.63 6.12
C CYS A 9 -2.80 -2.42 5.78
N ALA A 10 -2.83 -3.11 4.64
CA ALA A 10 -1.65 -3.62 3.96
C ALA A 10 -1.84 -3.58 2.44
N VAL A 11 -0.79 -3.27 1.68
CA VAL A 11 -0.82 -3.41 0.21
C VAL A 11 -0.68 -4.90 -0.12
N VAL A 12 -1.59 -5.44 -0.94
CA VAL A 12 -1.68 -6.88 -1.28
C VAL A 12 -1.62 -7.15 -2.79
N GLY A 13 -1.45 -6.11 -3.60
CA GLY A 13 -1.22 -6.23 -5.04
C GLY A 13 -0.79 -4.92 -5.68
N VAL A 14 0.00 -5.02 -6.74
CA VAL A 14 0.49 -3.92 -7.59
C VAL A 14 0.60 -4.42 -9.02
N SER A 15 0.17 -3.64 -10.00
CA SER A 15 0.33 -3.90 -11.43
C SER A 15 0.76 -2.61 -12.11
N ALA A 16 2.01 -2.53 -12.54
CA ALA A 16 2.53 -1.44 -13.39
C ALA A 16 2.50 -1.77 -14.89
N THR A 17 2.07 -2.99 -15.23
CA THR A 17 1.72 -3.31 -16.63
C THR A 17 0.32 -2.79 -16.87
N ASN A 18 0.13 -2.04 -17.96
CA ASN A 18 -1.16 -1.42 -18.26
C ASN A 18 -2.28 -2.45 -18.48
N PRO A 19 -3.49 -2.24 -17.92
CA PRO A 19 -3.86 -1.11 -17.07
C PRO A 19 -3.23 -1.20 -15.67
N ASP A 20 -2.81 -0.05 -15.15
CA ASP A 20 -2.28 0.04 -13.79
C ASP A 20 -3.36 -0.25 -12.76
N ASP A 21 -3.00 -0.97 -11.70
CA ASP A 21 -3.89 -1.26 -10.58
C ASP A 21 -3.08 -1.56 -9.30
N PHE A 22 -3.75 -1.50 -8.17
CA PHE A 22 -3.22 -1.89 -6.87
C PHE A 22 -4.34 -2.46 -6.00
N ALA A 23 -3.98 -3.13 -4.92
CA ALA A 23 -4.94 -3.65 -3.97
C ALA A 23 -4.49 -3.38 -2.53
N ILE A 24 -5.40 -2.87 -1.70
CA ILE A 24 -5.16 -2.52 -0.30
C ILE A 24 -6.16 -3.28 0.56
N LEU A 25 -5.67 -4.18 1.41
CA LEU A 25 -6.48 -4.86 2.42
C LEU A 25 -6.67 -3.95 3.64
N LEU A 26 -7.90 -3.78 4.09
CA LEU A 26 -8.20 -3.20 5.39
C LEU A 26 -8.03 -4.25 6.49
N LEU A 27 -7.17 -3.95 7.47
CA LEU A 27 -6.89 -4.80 8.63
C LEU A 27 -7.61 -4.32 9.90
N ALA A 28 -8.31 -3.20 9.81
CA ALA A 28 -9.19 -2.64 10.85
C ALA A 28 -10.46 -2.08 10.21
N ASP A 29 -11.50 -1.85 11.01
CA ASP A 29 -12.73 -1.20 10.55
C ASP A 29 -12.49 0.28 10.28
N PHE A 30 -13.12 0.79 9.22
CA PHE A 30 -13.15 2.20 8.88
C PHE A 30 -14.57 2.74 9.01
N LYS A 31 -14.73 3.88 9.65
CA LYS A 31 -16.03 4.51 9.85
C LYS A 31 -16.47 5.33 8.65
N GLU A 32 -17.77 5.46 8.48
CA GLU A 32 -18.35 6.42 7.55
C GLU A 32 -17.69 7.81 7.72
N GLY A 33 -17.33 8.45 6.61
CA GLY A 33 -16.66 9.74 6.58
C GLY A 33 -15.14 9.69 6.78
N ALA A 34 -14.55 8.55 7.15
CA ALA A 34 -13.10 8.40 7.15
C ALA A 34 -12.54 8.55 5.72
N LYS A 35 -11.34 9.11 5.60
CA LYS A 35 -10.66 9.32 4.33
C LYS A 35 -9.31 8.61 4.31
N LEU A 36 -9.03 7.90 3.22
CA LEU A 36 -7.74 7.29 2.94
C LEU A 36 -7.15 7.88 1.67
N TYR A 37 -5.84 8.08 1.69
CA TYR A 37 -5.06 8.52 0.56
C TYR A 37 -4.14 7.40 0.10
N VAL A 38 -3.90 7.35 -1.20
CA VAL A 38 -2.90 6.49 -1.84
C VAL A 38 -2.08 7.32 -2.81
N THR A 39 -0.79 7.05 -2.85
CA THR A 39 0.14 7.77 -3.71
C THR A 39 1.24 6.86 -4.24
N ASP A 40 1.69 7.21 -5.44
CA ASP A 40 2.95 6.78 -6.05
C ASP A 40 4.06 7.82 -5.84
N ASP A 41 3.87 8.86 -5.03
CA ASP A 41 4.98 9.71 -4.60
C ASP A 41 5.91 8.94 -3.64
N GLY A 42 7.21 9.02 -3.91
CA GLY A 42 8.22 8.60 -2.95
C GLY A 42 8.21 9.45 -1.67
N VAL A 43 8.70 8.89 -0.56
CA VAL A 43 8.94 9.62 0.69
C VAL A 43 10.39 10.04 0.77
N ARG A 44 10.63 11.33 1.06
CA ARG A 44 11.96 11.90 1.24
C ARG A 44 12.56 11.45 2.58
N ALA A 45 13.88 11.58 2.71
CA ALA A 45 14.61 11.24 3.93
C ALA A 45 14.11 11.99 5.19
N ASP A 46 13.50 13.16 5.02
CA ASP A 46 12.89 13.95 6.10
C ASP A 46 11.46 13.50 6.48
N GLY A 47 10.93 12.50 5.77
CA GLY A 47 9.60 11.95 6.00
C GLY A 47 8.47 12.66 5.26
N SER A 48 8.76 13.69 4.46
CA SER A 48 7.76 14.34 3.60
C SER A 48 7.54 13.59 2.29
N LEU A 49 6.37 13.74 1.67
CA LEU A 49 6.15 13.25 0.31
C LEU A 49 6.99 14.04 -0.71
N ARG A 50 7.39 13.38 -1.80
CA ARG A 50 8.16 14.00 -2.89
C ARG A 50 7.34 15.07 -3.65
N ARG A 51 6.03 14.86 -3.78
CA ARG A 51 4.97 15.76 -4.30
C ARG A 51 5.19 16.18 -5.75
N SER A 52 5.45 15.19 -6.60
CA SER A 52 5.62 15.38 -8.05
C SER A 52 4.98 14.28 -8.89
N GLU A 53 4.18 13.42 -8.25
CA GLU A 53 3.45 12.30 -8.86
C GLU A 53 1.96 12.42 -8.50
N GLY A 54 1.26 11.31 -8.29
CA GLY A 54 -0.17 11.27 -8.06
C GLY A 54 -0.56 11.04 -6.61
N ILE A 55 -1.60 11.74 -6.17
CA ILE A 55 -2.31 11.43 -4.94
C ILE A 55 -3.79 11.26 -5.26
N LYS A 56 -4.33 10.09 -4.92
CA LYS A 56 -5.76 9.81 -4.97
C LYS A 56 -6.32 9.52 -3.59
N SER A 57 -7.62 9.67 -3.44
CA SER A 57 -8.29 9.37 -2.18
C SER A 57 -9.64 8.69 -2.35
N VAL A 58 -10.07 8.06 -1.26
CA VAL A 58 -11.42 7.52 -1.06
C VAL A 58 -11.98 8.03 0.26
N VAL A 59 -13.27 8.37 0.27
CA VAL A 59 -14.04 8.65 1.48
C VAL A 59 -15.05 7.53 1.66
N PHE A 60 -15.06 6.89 2.82
CA PHE A 60 -15.97 5.79 3.10
C PHE A 60 -17.41 6.33 3.26
N SER A 61 -18.32 5.86 2.41
CA SER A 61 -19.74 6.25 2.43
C SER A 61 -20.58 5.45 3.44
N SER A 62 -19.97 4.47 4.11
CA SER A 62 -20.56 3.69 5.20
C SER A 62 -19.44 3.04 6.02
N ASP A 63 -19.78 2.54 7.21
CA ASP A 63 -18.87 1.69 7.99
C ASP A 63 -18.40 0.51 7.14
N THR A 64 -17.08 0.40 6.96
CA THR A 64 -16.44 -0.61 6.13
C THR A 64 -15.59 -1.53 7.02
N ALA A 65 -15.90 -2.82 6.98
CA ALA A 65 -15.24 -3.81 7.82
C ALA A 65 -13.81 -4.12 7.36
N HIS A 66 -12.97 -4.53 8.32
CA HIS A 66 -11.74 -5.27 8.03
C HIS A 66 -12.00 -6.48 7.11
N GLY A 67 -11.00 -6.89 6.34
CA GLY A 67 -11.11 -7.95 5.33
C GLY A 67 -11.53 -7.45 3.95
N THR A 68 -12.08 -6.23 3.87
CA THR A 68 -12.34 -5.53 2.60
C THR A 68 -11.04 -5.24 1.87
N VAL A 69 -11.02 -5.47 0.56
CA VAL A 69 -9.92 -5.05 -0.32
C VAL A 69 -10.41 -3.90 -1.19
N LEU A 70 -9.67 -2.80 -1.18
CA LEU A 70 -9.87 -1.64 -2.06
C LEU A 70 -8.89 -1.72 -3.23
N THR A 71 -9.32 -1.38 -4.44
CA THR A 71 -8.46 -1.29 -5.63
C THR A 71 -8.35 0.13 -6.17
N ALA A 72 -7.58 0.35 -7.24
CA ALA A 72 -7.46 1.68 -7.84
C ALA A 72 -8.81 2.30 -8.25
N ALA A 73 -9.81 1.47 -8.53
CA ALA A 73 -11.17 1.92 -8.87
C ALA A 73 -11.92 2.56 -7.69
N ASP A 74 -11.59 2.21 -6.45
CA ASP A 74 -12.23 2.77 -5.26
C ASP A 74 -11.70 4.17 -4.92
N PHE A 75 -10.47 4.49 -5.31
CA PHE A 75 -9.83 5.79 -5.10
C PHE A 75 -10.21 6.77 -6.21
N THR A 76 -11.46 7.23 -6.17
CA THR A 76 -12.09 8.04 -7.23
C THR A 76 -11.74 9.53 -7.18
N SER A 77 -11.29 10.05 -6.04
CA SER A 77 -10.95 11.48 -5.91
C SER A 77 -9.50 11.73 -6.32
N ASN A 78 -9.28 12.66 -7.25
CA ASN A 78 -7.95 13.11 -7.63
C ASN A 78 -7.54 14.31 -6.76
N GLU A 79 -6.59 14.10 -5.86
CA GLU A 79 -6.10 15.16 -4.97
C GLU A 79 -4.98 15.92 -5.66
N GLU A 80 -4.02 15.21 -6.26
CA GLU A 80 -2.86 15.79 -6.94
C GLU A 80 -2.39 14.93 -8.11
N GLY A 81 -1.85 15.59 -9.13
CA GLY A 81 -1.16 14.94 -10.25
C GLY A 81 -1.93 13.79 -10.88
N SER A 82 -1.20 12.72 -11.20
CA SER A 82 -1.75 11.48 -11.75
C SER A 82 -0.96 10.31 -11.22
N LEU A 83 -1.66 9.37 -10.56
CA LEU A 83 -1.05 8.14 -10.06
C LEU A 83 -0.88 7.19 -11.25
N ALA A 84 0.37 6.91 -11.61
CA ALA A 84 0.76 6.15 -12.80
C ALA A 84 1.99 5.30 -12.49
N LEU A 85 1.81 3.98 -12.48
CA LEU A 85 2.82 3.06 -11.98
C LEU A 85 3.87 2.77 -13.05
N SER A 86 5.14 2.91 -12.67
CA SER A 86 6.26 2.72 -13.58
C SER A 86 6.70 1.26 -13.68
N THR A 87 6.98 0.80 -14.90
CA THR A 87 7.62 -0.50 -15.16
C THR A 87 9.12 -0.53 -14.81
N THR A 88 9.70 0.61 -14.41
CA THR A 88 11.08 0.68 -13.90
C THR A 88 11.12 0.30 -12.43
N ALA A 89 10.31 0.95 -11.59
CA ALA A 89 10.00 0.65 -10.20
C ALA A 89 9.14 1.81 -9.66
N ASP A 90 8.47 1.56 -8.54
CA ASP A 90 7.52 2.45 -7.90
C ASP A 90 7.28 2.11 -6.42
N GLN A 91 6.41 2.90 -5.81
CA GLN A 91 5.88 2.72 -4.47
C GLN A 91 4.36 2.85 -4.49
N ILE A 92 3.69 2.12 -3.61
CA ILE A 92 2.31 2.39 -3.22
C ILE A 92 2.33 2.71 -1.74
N ILE A 93 1.99 3.95 -1.41
CA ILE A 93 2.02 4.44 -0.03
C ILE A 93 0.60 4.85 0.36
N VAL A 94 0.11 4.29 1.46
CA VAL A 94 -1.22 4.58 2.00
C VAL A 94 -1.09 5.42 3.26
N PHE A 95 -1.84 6.51 3.34
CA PHE A 95 -1.78 7.43 4.47
C PHE A 95 -3.15 8.07 4.78
N SER A 96 -3.25 8.65 5.98
CA SER A 96 -4.32 9.54 6.40
C SER A 96 -3.75 10.92 6.79
N GLY A 97 -4.59 11.84 7.25
CA GLY A 97 -4.18 13.23 7.50
C GLY A 97 -4.24 14.04 6.21
N THR A 98 -3.15 14.72 5.85
CA THR A 98 -3.04 15.49 4.59
C THR A 98 -1.73 15.18 3.87
N PRO A 99 -1.62 15.48 2.56
CA PRO A 99 -0.36 15.37 1.83
C PRO A 99 0.83 16.16 2.42
N GLU A 100 0.58 17.23 3.19
CA GLU A 100 1.61 18.06 3.87
C GLU A 100 2.01 17.48 5.24
N ALA A 101 1.10 16.74 5.87
CA ALA A 101 1.29 16.13 7.19
C ALA A 101 0.73 14.70 7.19
N PRO A 102 1.33 13.78 6.41
CA PRO A 102 0.82 12.44 6.24
C PRO A 102 1.03 11.61 7.51
N THR A 103 0.02 10.83 7.88
CA THR A 103 0.16 9.70 8.81
C THR A 103 0.19 8.43 7.98
N TYR A 104 1.39 7.88 7.78
CA TYR A 104 1.59 6.66 7.00
C TYR A 104 0.99 5.44 7.69
N LEU A 105 0.27 4.61 6.94
CA LEU A 105 -0.49 3.47 7.47
C LEU A 105 0.07 2.12 7.00
N CYS A 106 0.40 2.04 5.71
CA CYS A 106 1.04 0.88 5.11
C CYS A 106 1.70 1.27 3.79
N ALA A 107 2.69 0.50 3.34
CA ALA A 107 3.37 0.79 2.09
C ALA A 107 3.98 -0.46 1.45
N LEU A 108 4.13 -0.42 0.12
CA LEU A 108 4.90 -1.41 -0.64
C LEU A 108 5.80 -0.67 -1.63
N SER A 109 7.04 -1.13 -1.78
CA SER A 109 7.92 -0.71 -2.87
C SER A 109 8.35 -1.91 -3.70
N ASN A 110 8.34 -1.79 -5.02
CA ASN A 110 8.91 -2.78 -5.94
C ASN A 110 10.27 -2.30 -6.51
N ALA A 111 11.03 -1.52 -5.73
CA ALA A 111 12.29 -0.89 -6.14
C ALA A 111 13.54 -1.58 -5.55
N ASP A 112 13.55 -2.91 -5.44
CA ASP A 112 14.62 -3.66 -4.77
C ASP A 112 14.80 -3.26 -3.29
N GLY A 113 13.69 -3.08 -2.59
CA GLY A 113 13.66 -2.60 -1.20
C GLY A 113 13.39 -1.10 -1.10
N TRP A 114 13.56 -0.55 0.11
CA TRP A 114 13.44 0.89 0.40
C TRP A 114 14.79 1.59 0.22
N GLN A 115 14.79 2.78 -0.37
CA GLN A 115 15.97 3.62 -0.52
C GLN A 115 16.16 4.52 0.71
N THR A 116 17.20 5.34 0.72
CA THR A 116 17.43 6.31 1.79
C THR A 116 16.68 7.63 1.58
N ASP A 117 16.29 7.94 0.34
CA ASP A 117 15.63 9.18 -0.05
C ASP A 117 14.85 9.00 -1.37
N ALA A 118 13.80 9.79 -1.57
CA ALA A 118 13.03 9.84 -2.81
C ALA A 118 13.62 10.87 -3.79
N THR A 119 14.59 10.42 -4.58
CA THR A 119 15.34 11.26 -5.53
C THR A 119 14.77 11.23 -6.95
N SER A 120 13.93 10.25 -7.26
CA SER A 120 13.20 10.12 -8.53
C SER A 120 11.81 9.51 -8.29
N SER A 121 11.03 9.36 -9.37
CA SER A 121 9.73 8.67 -9.37
C SER A 121 9.81 7.19 -8.98
N SER A 122 10.99 6.58 -9.11
CA SER A 122 11.19 5.16 -8.88
C SER A 122 11.92 4.86 -7.57
N THR A 123 11.94 5.82 -6.63
CA THR A 123 12.66 5.67 -5.36
C THR A 123 11.85 6.24 -4.20
N SER A 124 11.88 5.56 -3.06
CA SER A 124 11.23 6.02 -1.85
C SER A 124 12.03 5.62 -0.61
N ALA A 125 12.16 6.53 0.36
CA ALA A 125 12.54 6.15 1.70
C ALA A 125 11.42 5.33 2.37
N LEU A 126 11.78 4.47 3.33
CA LEU A 126 10.78 3.82 4.18
C LEU A 126 9.98 4.92 4.91
N PRO A 127 8.64 4.98 4.77
CA PRO A 127 7.87 6.04 5.39
C PRO A 127 8.02 6.03 6.92
N PRO A 128 8.23 7.19 7.57
CA PRO A 128 8.43 7.27 9.00
C PRO A 128 7.26 6.66 9.77
N GLY A 129 7.58 5.88 10.81
CA GLY A 129 6.59 5.15 11.61
C GLY A 129 6.21 3.78 11.04
N LEU A 130 6.60 3.47 9.80
CA LEU A 130 6.50 2.12 9.26
C LEU A 130 7.77 1.31 9.50
N VAL A 131 7.64 -0.02 9.45
CA VAL A 131 8.74 -0.97 9.64
C VAL A 131 8.69 -1.97 8.49
N ASP A 132 9.79 -2.07 7.74
CA ASP A 132 9.92 -3.03 6.65
C ASP A 132 9.83 -4.47 7.15
N GLY A 133 9.05 -5.30 6.46
CA GLY A 133 8.71 -6.66 6.88
C GLY A 133 7.65 -6.75 7.99
N VAL A 134 7.04 -5.62 8.39
CA VAL A 134 6.00 -5.60 9.44
C VAL A 134 4.79 -4.76 9.05
N THR A 135 4.95 -3.48 8.71
CA THR A 135 3.86 -2.57 8.28
C THR A 135 4.10 -1.98 6.89
N ALA A 136 5.29 -2.22 6.34
CA ALA A 136 5.64 -1.95 4.96
C ALA A 136 6.43 -3.14 4.40
N ILE A 137 6.47 -3.28 3.08
CA ILE A 137 7.27 -4.32 2.42
C ILE A 137 8.02 -3.77 1.22
N GLY A 138 9.35 -3.86 1.27
CA GLY A 138 10.19 -3.74 0.09
C GLY A 138 10.26 -5.08 -0.63
N LEU A 139 9.98 -5.12 -1.93
CA LEU A 139 10.08 -6.29 -2.79
C LEU A 139 11.21 -6.11 -3.82
N PRO A 140 11.79 -7.22 -4.32
CA PRO A 140 12.66 -7.18 -5.49
C PRO A 140 11.96 -6.52 -6.68
N LYS A 141 12.71 -5.95 -7.61
CA LYS A 141 12.13 -5.30 -8.78
C LYS A 141 11.39 -6.28 -9.67
N LYS A 142 10.07 -6.11 -9.74
CA LYS A 142 9.16 -6.65 -10.77
C LYS A 142 7.98 -5.71 -11.00
N ASN A 143 7.41 -5.73 -12.19
CA ASN A 143 6.34 -4.80 -12.56
C ASN A 143 5.01 -5.11 -11.88
N ASN A 144 4.71 -6.40 -11.70
CA ASN A 144 3.44 -6.84 -11.17
C ASN A 144 3.67 -7.79 -10.00
N TYR A 145 2.91 -7.61 -8.94
CA TYR A 145 2.95 -8.40 -7.72
C TYR A 145 1.54 -8.69 -7.22
N VAL A 146 1.33 -9.89 -6.71
CA VAL A 146 0.12 -10.25 -5.95
C VAL A 146 0.51 -11.07 -4.74
N TYR A 147 -0.15 -10.80 -3.62
CA TYR A 147 -0.06 -11.64 -2.44
C TYR A 147 -0.74 -13.00 -2.69
N ALA A 148 -0.01 -14.08 -2.46
CA ALA A 148 -0.39 -15.47 -2.73
C ALA A 148 -0.41 -16.35 -1.47
N GLY A 149 -0.23 -15.77 -0.28
CA GLY A 149 -0.27 -16.49 0.99
C GLY A 149 -1.69 -16.72 1.54
N THR A 150 -1.78 -17.04 2.84
CA THR A 150 -3.07 -17.22 3.53
C THR A 150 -3.92 -15.95 3.50
N LYS A 151 -5.20 -16.09 3.19
CA LYS A 151 -6.19 -15.00 3.20
C LYS A 151 -7.17 -15.08 4.36
N THR A 152 -6.90 -15.97 5.32
CA THR A 152 -7.72 -16.18 6.51
C THR A 152 -6.83 -16.18 7.76
N GLY A 153 -7.22 -15.43 8.78
CA GLY A 153 -6.50 -15.32 10.05
C GLY A 153 -6.85 -14.05 10.82
N THR A 154 -6.22 -13.85 11.96
CA THR A 154 -6.26 -12.56 12.69
C THR A 154 -5.53 -11.47 11.89
N ALA A 155 -5.80 -10.20 12.20
CA ALA A 155 -5.09 -9.08 11.58
C ALA A 155 -3.56 -9.20 11.73
N ALA A 156 -3.07 -9.62 12.90
CA ALA A 156 -1.64 -9.82 13.16
C ALA A 156 -1.03 -10.99 12.36
N GLU A 157 -1.76 -12.10 12.21
CA GLU A 157 -1.30 -13.24 11.40
C GLU A 157 -1.22 -12.89 9.92
N LEU A 158 -2.24 -12.20 9.41
CA LEU A 158 -2.29 -11.74 8.03
C LEU A 158 -1.23 -10.68 7.77
N GLN A 159 -1.04 -9.73 8.67
CA GLN A 159 0.04 -8.74 8.60
C GLN A 159 1.41 -9.42 8.47
N ARG A 160 1.72 -10.39 9.35
CA ARG A 160 2.98 -11.13 9.30
C ARG A 160 3.14 -11.92 7.99
N ALA A 161 2.06 -12.49 7.48
CA ALA A 161 2.09 -13.24 6.23
C ALA A 161 2.27 -12.32 5.02
N ILE A 162 1.56 -11.20 4.96
CA ILE A 162 1.62 -10.22 3.87
C ILE A 162 3.00 -9.56 3.81
N HIS A 163 3.60 -9.21 4.93
CA HIS A 163 4.92 -8.58 4.94
C HIS A 163 6.09 -9.59 4.88
N ASN A 164 5.83 -10.82 4.43
CA ASN A 164 6.86 -11.81 4.14
C ASN A 164 6.95 -12.05 2.64
N GLN A 165 8.09 -11.69 2.04
CA GLN A 165 8.32 -11.77 0.59
C GLN A 165 8.06 -13.17 -0.01
N ILE A 166 8.22 -14.26 0.76
CA ILE A 166 7.98 -15.62 0.26
C ILE A 166 6.53 -15.88 -0.15
N ASN A 167 5.60 -15.09 0.39
CA ASN A 167 4.17 -15.22 0.12
C ASN A 167 3.73 -14.40 -1.10
N TRP A 168 4.65 -13.85 -1.88
CA TRP A 168 4.36 -13.04 -3.05
C TRP A 168 4.73 -13.73 -4.35
N GLN A 169 3.87 -13.58 -5.34
CA GLN A 169 4.17 -13.89 -6.73
C GLN A 169 4.37 -12.58 -7.47
N GLY A 170 5.37 -12.52 -8.34
CA GLY A 170 5.57 -11.36 -9.18
C GLY A 170 6.21 -11.70 -10.51
N ASP A 171 5.97 -10.84 -11.49
CA ASP A 171 6.43 -10.98 -12.87
C ASP A 171 6.62 -9.60 -13.53
N ASN A 172 7.40 -9.52 -14.61
CA ASN A 172 7.63 -8.27 -15.36
C ASN A 172 6.62 -8.05 -16.49
N SER A 173 5.88 -9.07 -16.90
CA SER A 173 4.96 -9.01 -18.04
C SER A 173 3.58 -9.57 -17.70
N GLN A 174 3.51 -10.64 -16.93
CA GLN A 174 2.25 -11.22 -16.49
C GLN A 174 1.60 -10.34 -15.43
N GLN A 175 0.38 -9.90 -15.70
CA GLN A 175 -0.50 -9.33 -14.68
C GLN A 175 -1.18 -10.43 -13.88
N PHE A 176 -1.47 -10.15 -12.63
CA PHE A 176 -2.20 -11.04 -11.74
C PHE A 176 -3.56 -10.42 -11.37
N PRO A 177 -4.63 -11.22 -11.21
CA PRO A 177 -5.88 -10.72 -10.64
C PRO A 177 -5.65 -10.19 -9.23
N MET A 178 -6.12 -8.96 -8.95
CA MET A 178 -6.04 -8.40 -7.61
C MET A 178 -6.84 -9.25 -6.60
N PRO A 179 -6.37 -9.39 -5.35
CA PRO A 179 -7.14 -10.04 -4.30
C PRO A 179 -8.49 -9.32 -4.13
N ASN A 180 -9.57 -10.07 -3.91
CA ASN A 180 -10.93 -9.53 -3.84
C ASN A 180 -11.54 -9.58 -2.43
N GLY A 181 -10.79 -10.04 -1.43
CA GLY A 181 -11.25 -10.14 -0.05
C GLY A 181 -10.37 -11.07 0.80
N PHE A 182 -10.41 -10.84 2.11
CA PHE A 182 -9.78 -11.67 3.13
C PHE A 182 -10.79 -11.96 4.24
N THR A 183 -10.66 -13.12 4.88
CA THR A 183 -11.36 -13.40 6.14
C THR A 183 -10.45 -13.01 7.28
N VAL A 184 -10.60 -11.77 7.76
CA VAL A 184 -9.88 -11.27 8.92
C VAL A 184 -10.75 -11.54 10.15
N TYR A 185 -10.23 -12.31 11.13
CA TYR A 185 -10.92 -12.49 12.41
C TYR A 185 -10.87 -11.20 13.21
N GLY A 186 -11.99 -10.88 13.87
CA GLY A 186 -12.19 -9.61 14.57
C GLY A 186 -11.09 -9.31 15.61
N PRO A 187 -10.92 -8.03 15.95
CA PRO A 187 -9.94 -7.58 16.93
C PRO A 187 -10.21 -8.12 18.34
#